data_AF-A0A9D8D6B8-F1
#
_entry.id   AF-A0A9D8D6B8-F1
#
_cell.length_a   1.000
_cell.length_b   1.000
_cell.length_c   1.000
_cell.angle_alpha   90.00
_cell.angle_beta   90.00
_cell.angle_gamma   90.00
#
_symmetry.space_group_name_H-M   'P 1'
#
loop_
_entity.id
_entity.type
_entity.pdbx_description
1 polymer ?
#
loop_
_entity_poly.entity_id
_entity_poly.type
_entity_poly.pdbx_seq_one_letter_code
_entity_poly.pdbx_strand_id
1 'polypeptide(L)' 'AGDALHLATASDHGPTVHTLDRRLADAGPLLGVSTRLLA' A
#
# COMPACT_ATOMS: atom_id res chain seq x y z
N ALA A 1 10.25 6.73 -4.63
CA ALA A 1 9.36 7.29 -5.67
C ALA A 1 8.52 6.22 -6.40
N GLY A 2 8.89 4.93 -6.33
CA GLY A 2 8.06 3.84 -6.89
C GLY A 2 6.83 3.48 -6.04
N ASP A 3 6.88 3.73 -4.72
CA ASP A 3 5.86 3.25 -3.77
C ASP A 3 4.54 4.02 -3.89
N ALA A 4 4.62 5.32 -4.17
CA ALA A 4 3.45 6.19 -4.33
C ALA A 4 2.64 5.87 -5.59
N LEU A 5 3.30 5.47 -6.69
CA LEU A 5 2.63 5.08 -7.92
C LEU A 5 1.97 3.69 -7.81
N HIS A 6 2.61 2.76 -7.09
CA HIS A 6 2.01 1.43 -6.81
C HIS A 6 0.76 1.53 -5.93
N LEU A 7 0.76 2.44 -4.95
CA LEU A 7 -0.42 2.69 -4.10
C LEU A 7 -1.59 3.28 -4.90
N ALA A 8 -1.33 4.26 -5.78
CA ALA A 8 -2.38 4.93 -6.55
C ALA A 8 -3.14 4.00 -7.51
N THR A 9 -2.44 3.08 -8.19
CA THR A 9 -3.08 2.10 -9.08
C THR A 9 -3.91 1.06 -8.32
N ALA A 10 -3.50 0.73 -7.09
CA ALA A 10 -4.26 -0.19 -6.24
C ALA A 10 -5.49 0.49 -5.62
N SER A 11 -5.48 1.78 -5.33
CA SER A 11 -6.63 2.46 -4.73
C SER A 11 -7.87 2.51 -5.62
N ASP A 12 -7.70 2.47 -6.95
CA ASP A 12 -8.80 2.66 -7.91
C ASP A 12 -9.84 1.50 -7.93
N HIS A 13 -9.51 0.36 -7.33
CA HIS A 13 -10.41 -0.81 -7.24
C HIS A 13 -10.71 -1.27 -5.80
N GLY A 14 -10.19 -0.55 -4.79
CA GLY A 14 -10.19 -1.01 -3.40
C GLY A 14 -9.36 -2.27 -3.02
N PRO A 15 -8.43 -2.84 -3.82
CA PRO A 15 -7.60 -3.95 -3.37
C PRO A 15 -6.65 -3.50 -2.24
N THR A 16 -6.46 -4.42 -1.30
CA THR A 16 -5.42 -4.29 -0.30
C THR A 16 -4.05 -4.45 -0.96
N VAL A 17 -3.13 -3.52 -0.71
CA VAL A 17 -1.75 -3.57 -1.20
C VAL A 17 -0.94 -4.49 -0.30
N HIS A 18 -0.59 -5.64 -0.84
CA HIS A 18 0.30 -6.58 -0.17
C HIS A 18 1.75 -6.22 -0.46
N THR A 19 2.56 -6.10 0.58
CA THR A 19 3.96 -5.68 0.45
C THR A 19 4.85 -6.42 1.44
N LEU A 20 6.13 -6.60 1.12
CA LEU A 20 7.16 -7.07 2.05
C LEU A 20 7.85 -5.91 2.79
N ASP A 21 7.55 -4.67 2.38
CA ASP A 21 8.10 -3.47 3.00
C ASP A 21 7.21 -3.02 4.17
N ARG A 22 7.76 -3.09 5.39
CA ARG A 22 7.07 -2.66 6.61
C ARG A 22 6.76 -1.16 6.62
N ARG A 23 7.67 -0.31 6.14
CA ARG A 23 7.43 1.15 6.10
C ARG A 23 6.27 1.47 5.17
N LEU A 24 6.17 0.75 4.05
CA LEU A 24 5.04 0.88 3.13
C LEU A 24 3.74 0.35 3.74
N ALA A 25 3.79 -0.79 4.44
CA ALA A 25 2.64 -1.35 5.14
C ALA A 25 2.09 -0.39 6.20
N ASP A 26 2.95 0.33 6.92
CA ASP A 26 2.55 1.28 7.96
C ASP A 26 2.08 2.63 7.38
N ALA A 27 2.62 3.05 6.23
CA ALA A 27 2.26 4.31 5.58
C ALA A 27 0.91 4.25 4.86
N GLY A 28 0.53 3.09 4.30
CA GLY A 28 -0.71 2.92 3.54
C GLY A 28 -1.97 3.44 4.26
N PRO A 29 -2.27 3.00 5.50
CA PRO A 29 -3.49 3.37 6.19
C PRO A 29 -3.55 4.86 6.51
N LEU A 30 -2.38 5.48 6.74
CA LEU A 30 -2.27 6.94 6.95
C LEU A 30 -2.64 7.74 5.69
N LEU A 31 -2.53 7.13 4.52
CA LEU A 31 -2.85 7.71 3.21
C LEU A 31 -4.21 7.24 2.68
N GLY A 32 -5.00 6.51 3.49
CA GLY A 32 -6.30 5.97 3.09
C GLY A 32 -6.21 4.74 2.17
N VAL A 33 -5.06 4.08 2.13
CA VAL A 33 -4.83 2.87 1.33
C VAL A 33 -4.72 1.66 2.25
N SER A 34 -5.56 0.65 2.03
CA SER A 34 -5.44 -0.62 2.75
C SER A 34 -4.15 -1.34 2.33
N THR A 35 -3.27 -1.62 3.29
CA THR A 35 -2.02 -2.36 3.08
C THR A 35 -1.91 -3.57 4.01
N ARG A 36 -1.16 -4.60 3.58
CA ARG A 36 -0.83 -5.78 4.40
C ARG A 36 0.62 -6.18 4.22
N LEU A 37 1.35 -6.31 5.33
CA LEU A 37 2.68 -6.92 5.32
C LEU A 37 2.57 -8.43 5.05
N LEU A 38 3.29 -8.92 4.06
CA LEU A 38 3.49 -10.34 3.81
C LEU A 38 4.69 -10.82 4.64
N ALA A 39 4.56 -12.00 5.26
CA ALA A 39 5.62 -12.67 6.02
C ALA A 39 6.34 -13.70 5.15
#